data_AF-A0A8J2U9M3-F1
#
_entry.id   AF-A0A8J2U9M3-F1
#
_cell.length_a   1.000
_cell.length_b   1.000
_cell.length_c   1.000
_cell.angle_alpha   90.00
_cell.angle_beta   90.00
_cell.angle_gamma   90.00
#
_symmetry.space_group_name_H-M   'P 1'
#
loop_
_entity.id
_entity.type
_entity.pdbx_description
1 polymer ?
#
loop_
_entity_poly.entity_id
_entity_poly.type
_entity_poly.pdbx_seq_one_letter_code
_entity_poly.pdbx_strand_id
1 'polypeptide(L)'
;MRKSVIIFIVSITLIIITFAILYYCAPVGSFESKLSVVEAIYFSFITITTLGYDDIVPGSDPIRLLVSLQYILGLVAIGLFINSVWGSY
;
A
#
# COMPACT_ATOMS: atom_id res chain seq x y z
N MET A 1 -5.95 23.40 4.00
CA MET A 1 -6.13 22.72 2.69
C MET A 1 -4.82 22.40 1.94
N ARG A 2 -4.05 23.37 1.39
CA ARG A 2 -2.83 23.07 0.59
C ARG A 2 -1.80 22.17 1.30
N LYS A 3 -1.53 22.43 2.58
CA LYS A 3 -0.60 21.62 3.40
C LYS A 3 -1.12 20.19 3.62
N SER A 4 -2.41 20.03 3.90
CA SER A 4 -3.05 18.72 4.13
C SER A 4 -2.96 17.80 2.91
N VAL A 5 -3.13 18.35 1.71
CA VAL A 5 -2.99 17.60 0.44
C VAL A 5 -1.56 17.11 0.24
N ILE A 6 -0.57 17.98 0.45
CA ILE A 6 0.85 17.61 0.33
C ILE A 6 1.20 16.50 1.33
N ILE A 7 0.78 16.64 2.58
CA ILE A 7 1.00 15.64 3.62
C ILE A 7 0.40 14.30 3.20
N PHE A 8 -0.84 14.29 2.71
CA PHE A 8 -1.50 13.07 2.26
C PHE A 8 -0.76 12.38 1.11
N ILE A 9 -0.34 13.12 0.09
CA ILE A 9 0.42 12.57 -1.05
C ILE A 9 1.74 11.97 -0.58
N VAL A 10 2.46 12.68 0.31
CA VAL A 10 3.72 12.19 0.87
C VAL A 10 3.48 10.93 1.71
N SER A 11 2.45 10.90 2.55
CA SER A 11 2.08 9.73 3.35
C SER A 11 1.75 8.51 2.48
N ILE A 12 0.94 8.67 1.44
CA ILE A 12 0.63 7.58 0.48
C ILE A 12 1.90 7.08 -0.21
N THR A 13 2.75 7.99 -0.68
CA THR A 13 4.01 7.63 -1.34
C THR A 13 4.93 6.84 -0.40
N LEU A 14 5.04 7.26 0.87
CA LEU A 14 5.83 6.54 1.87
C LEU A 14 5.26 5.15 2.16
N ILE A 15 3.94 5.02 2.30
CA ILE A 15 3.28 3.72 2.49
C ILE A 15 3.59 2.81 1.31
N ILE A 16 3.46 3.31 0.07
CA ILE A 16 3.74 2.52 -1.14
C ILE A 16 5.18 1.97 -1.11
N ILE A 17 6.16 2.84 -0.84
CA ILE A 17 7.58 2.46 -0.83
C ILE A 17 7.86 1.46 0.30
N THR A 18 7.35 1.70 1.51
CA THR A 18 7.55 0.81 2.66
C THR A 18 7.00 -0.59 2.35
N PHE A 19 5.77 -0.70 1.86
CA PHE A 19 5.18 -2.00 1.53
C PHE A 19 5.86 -2.67 0.33
N ALA A 20 6.28 -1.90 -0.68
CA ALA A 20 7.05 -2.43 -1.80
C ALA A 20 8.36 -3.08 -1.35
N ILE A 21 9.08 -2.46 -0.40
CA ILE A 21 10.30 -3.05 0.18
C ILE A 21 9.96 -4.34 0.93
N LEU A 22 8.88 -4.36 1.73
CA LEU A 22 8.47 -5.57 2.45
C LEU A 22 8.10 -6.72 1.50
N TYR A 23 7.40 -6.43 0.38
CA TYR A 23 7.05 -7.42 -0.63
C TYR A 23 8.27 -7.92 -1.40
N TYR A 24 9.21 -7.05 -1.75
CA TYR A 24 10.45 -7.44 -2.42
C TYR A 24 11.35 -8.31 -1.51
N CYS A 25 11.39 -8.00 -0.21
CA CYS A 25 12.15 -8.77 0.78
C CYS A 25 11.43 -10.04 1.26
N ALA A 26 10.20 -10.30 0.80
CA ALA A 26 9.44 -11.47 1.21
C ALA A 26 10.18 -12.77 0.81
N PRO A 27 10.15 -13.83 1.67
CA PRO A 27 10.76 -15.11 1.35
C PRO A 27 10.19 -15.74 0.07
N VAL A 28 11.00 -16.56 -0.60
CA VAL A 28 10.54 -17.37 -1.74
C VAL A 28 9.38 -18.25 -1.32
N GLY A 29 8.31 -18.28 -2.12
CA GLY A 29 7.05 -18.97 -1.79
C GLY A 29 6.01 -18.08 -1.10
N SER A 30 6.32 -16.80 -0.83
CA SER A 30 5.30 -15.84 -0.36
C SER A 30 4.34 -15.44 -1.47
N PHE A 31 4.84 -15.32 -2.69
CA PHE A 31 4.08 -15.10 -3.92
C PHE A 31 4.32 -16.29 -4.86
N GLU A 32 3.52 -16.41 -5.93
CA GLU A 32 3.69 -17.46 -6.95
C GLU A 32 5.10 -17.46 -7.56
N SER A 33 5.65 -16.27 -7.79
CA SER A 33 7.03 -16.06 -8.24
C SER A 33 7.70 -14.96 -7.41
N LYS A 34 9.04 -14.93 -7.40
CA LYS A 34 9.77 -13.87 -6.71
C LYS A 34 9.58 -12.55 -7.46
N LEU A 35 9.01 -11.55 -6.78
CA LEU A 35 8.78 -10.23 -7.36
C LEU A 35 10.09 -9.50 -7.63
N SER A 36 10.18 -8.89 -8.81
CA SER A 36 11.13 -7.82 -9.08
C SER A 36 10.80 -6.56 -8.29
N VAL A 37 11.75 -5.62 -8.24
CA VAL A 37 11.54 -4.32 -7.56
C VAL A 37 10.34 -3.56 -8.16
N VAL A 38 10.19 -3.63 -9.49
CA VAL A 38 9.10 -2.94 -10.19
C VAL A 38 7.75 -3.60 -9.88
N GLU A 39 7.68 -4.93 -9.91
CA GLU A 39 6.47 -5.67 -9.55
C GLU A 39 6.06 -5.43 -8.09
N ALA A 40 7.01 -5.31 -7.16
CA ALA A 40 6.71 -5.02 -5.77
C ALA A 40 6.14 -3.60 -5.56
N ILE A 41 6.69 -2.59 -6.25
CA ILE A 41 6.15 -1.21 -6.25
C ILE A 41 4.76 -1.19 -6.88
N TYR A 42 4.61 -1.84 -8.02
CA TYR A 42 3.35 -1.94 -8.74
C TYR A 42 2.28 -2.63 -7.88
N PHE A 43 2.58 -3.78 -7.27
CA PHE A 43 1.66 -4.52 -6.40
C PHE A 43 1.21 -3.67 -5.20
N SER A 44 2.15 -2.97 -4.57
CA SER A 44 1.86 -2.02 -3.48
C SER A 44 0.95 -0.87 -3.95
N PHE A 45 1.18 -0.33 -5.15
CA PHE A 45 0.37 0.73 -5.73
C PHE A 45 -1.06 0.27 -6.04
N ILE A 46 -1.24 -0.88 -6.71
CA ILE A 46 -2.57 -1.38 -7.06
C ILE A 46 -3.35 -1.85 -5.82
N THR A 47 -2.66 -2.28 -4.76
CA THR A 47 -3.25 -2.67 -3.48
C THR A 47 -3.84 -1.46 -2.76
N ILE A 48 -3.05 -0.39 -2.58
CA ILE A 48 -3.53 0.81 -1.86
C ILE A 48 -4.60 1.57 -2.64
N THR A 49 -4.56 1.52 -3.97
CA THR A 49 -5.58 2.11 -4.85
C THR A 49 -6.80 1.21 -5.06
N THR A 50 -6.81 0.01 -4.47
CA THR A 50 -7.90 -0.97 -4.56
C THR A 50 -8.18 -1.49 -5.97
N LEU A 51 -7.22 -1.34 -6.89
CA LEU A 51 -7.35 -1.80 -8.28
C LEU A 51 -7.30 -3.33 -8.38
N GLY A 52 -6.30 -3.96 -7.73
CA GLY A 52 -6.17 -5.42 -7.61
C GLY A 52 -6.35 -6.20 -8.92
N TYR A 53 -5.44 -6.04 -9.89
CA TYR A 53 -5.55 -6.67 -11.22
C TYR A 53 -5.38 -8.21 -11.24
N ASP A 54 -5.10 -8.82 -10.09
CA ASP A 54 -4.96 -10.28 -9.91
C ASP A 54 -3.81 -10.92 -10.72
N ASP A 55 -2.88 -10.10 -11.22
CA ASP A 55 -1.66 -10.53 -11.90
C ASP A 55 -0.53 -10.90 -10.93
N ILE A 56 -0.60 -10.40 -9.70
CA ILE A 56 0.27 -10.78 -8.58
C ILE A 56 -0.61 -11.17 -7.41
N VAL A 57 -0.48 -12.41 -6.96
CA VAL A 57 -1.36 -12.98 -5.92
C VAL A 57 -0.53 -13.47 -4.71
N PRO A 58 -0.93 -13.13 -3.48
CA PRO A 58 -0.29 -13.64 -2.27
C PRO A 58 -0.54 -15.14 -2.07
N GLY A 59 0.55 -15.92 -2.09
CA GLY A 59 0.55 -17.39 -2.02
C GLY A 59 0.60 -17.99 -0.61
N SER A 60 0.87 -17.19 0.42
CA SER A 60 0.97 -17.66 1.82
C SER A 60 0.19 -16.78 2.80
N ASP A 61 -0.25 -17.34 3.92
CA ASP A 61 -1.04 -16.60 4.93
C ASP A 61 -0.30 -15.39 5.52
N PRO A 62 1.01 -15.43 5.81
CA PRO A 62 1.73 -14.26 6.30
C PRO A 62 1.70 -13.07 5.32
N ILE A 63 1.83 -13.33 4.02
CA ILE A 63 1.80 -12.27 3.02
C ILE A 63 0.38 -11.73 2.82
N ARG A 64 -0.65 -12.58 2.94
CA ARG A 64 -2.07 -12.17 2.91
C ARG A 64 -2.39 -11.24 4.06
N LEU A 65 -1.87 -11.52 5.26
CA LEU A 65 -1.99 -10.62 6.40
C LEU A 65 -1.29 -9.28 6.12
N LEU A 66 -0.10 -9.31 5.53
CA LEU A 66 0.63 -8.08 5.20
C LEU A 66 -0.11 -7.21 4.16
N VAL A 67 -0.66 -7.82 3.11
CA VAL A 67 -1.52 -7.15 2.12
C VAL A 67 -2.77 -6.56 2.77
N SER A 68 -3.42 -7.32 3.66
CA SER A 68 -4.59 -6.84 4.41
C SER A 68 -4.25 -5.62 5.27
N LEU A 69 -3.08 -5.62 5.92
CA LEU A 69 -2.59 -4.48 6.70
C LEU A 69 -2.34 -3.24 5.82
N GLN A 70 -1.79 -3.40 4.62
CA GLN A 70 -1.60 -2.29 3.69
C GLN A 70 -2.94 -1.62 3.35
N TYR A 71 -3.96 -2.44 3.03
CA TYR A 71 -5.29 -1.96 2.69
C TYR A 71 -5.91 -1.17 3.86
N ILE A 72 -5.84 -1.70 5.08
CA ILE A 72 -6.34 -1.02 6.29
C ILE A 72 -5.63 0.33 6.49
N LEU A 73 -4.30 0.38 6.32
CA LEU A 73 -3.55 1.63 6.44
C LEU A 73 -3.95 2.65 5.37
N GLY A 74 -4.24 2.22 4.14
CA GLY A 74 -4.80 3.06 3.10
C GLY A 74 -6.14 3.67 3.49
N LEU A 75 -7.06 2.87 4.03
CA LEU A 75 -8.36 3.34 4.53
C LEU A 75 -8.22 4.36 5.68
N VAL A 76 -7.33 4.08 6.64
CA VAL A 76 -7.04 5.01 7.74
C VAL A 76 -6.46 6.32 7.22
N ALA A 77 -5.53 6.27 6.25
CA ALA A 77 -4.96 7.46 5.65
C ALA A 77 -6.02 8.34 4.96
N ILE A 78 -6.97 7.72 4.24
CA ILE A 78 -8.10 8.43 3.62
C ILE A 78 -9.00 9.07 4.70
N GLY A 79 -9.33 8.34 5.76
CA GLY A 79 -10.14 8.88 6.87
C GLY A 79 -9.47 10.07 7.56
N LEU A 80 -8.17 9.99 7.83
CA LEU A 80 -7.38 11.09 8.39
C LEU A 80 -7.31 12.28 7.44
N PHE A 81 -7.20 12.03 6.13
CA PHE A 81 -7.21 13.11 5.13
C PHE A 81 -8.53 13.88 5.15
N ILE A 82 -9.67 13.17 5.13
CA ILE A 82 -11.00 13.79 5.21
C ILE A 82 -11.12 14.62 6.50
N ASN A 83 -10.73 14.05 7.65
CA ASN A 83 -10.74 14.77 8.93
C ASN A 83 -9.86 16.03 8.89
N SER A 84 -8.68 15.97 8.27
CA SER A 84 -7.77 17.12 8.15
C SER A 84 -8.31 18.24 7.26
N VAL A 85 -9.15 17.91 6.28
CA VAL A 85 -9.81 18.88 5.40
C VAL A 85 -10.97 19.54 6.13
N TRP A 86 -11.78 18.76 6.84
CA TRP A 86 -12.97 19.24 7.53
C TRP A 86 -12.66 20.00 8.81
N GLY A 87 -11.73 19.51 9.64
CA GLY A 87 -11.28 20.20 10.85
C GLY A 87 -10.43 21.45 10.61
N SER A 88 -10.22 21.84 9.34
CA SER A 88 -9.62 23.13 8.97
C SER A 88 -10.64 24.25 8.78
N TYR A 89 -11.95 23.97 8.92
CA TYR A 89 -13.05 24.93 8.90
C TYR A 89 -13.60 25.15 10.32
#